data_AF-A0AA37VET2-F1
#
_entry.id   AF-A0AA37VET2-F1
#
_cell.length_a   1.000
_cell.length_b   1.000
_cell.length_c   1.000
_cell.angle_alpha   90.00
_cell.angle_beta   90.00
_cell.angle_gamma   90.00
#
_symmetry.space_group_name_H-M   'P 1'
#
loop_
_entity.id
_entity.type
_entity.pdbx_description
1 polymer ?
#
loop_
_entity_poly.entity_id
_entity_poly.type
_entity_poly.pdbx_seq_one_letter_code
_entity_poly.pdbx_strand_id
1 'polypeptide(L)'
;MTRAVRLLARLLFGVVLLLGARPASAQAVRKDAPARAPRTTRRCRVDSAAQWFRRQRAWADESRHDWSDEPLRAALLRAAGIDAADAALPGFEIVGRAADAPARGDAAERTRMLDSLRALAKDRRAQWPTRSVVGPAGVHAVWLLVAADSALSRTALHRMMEAGPDESPPAAVATLEDRLRVAAGRKQIYGTQFVLAPDGTPQPAPLEDPPRVDLRRDAAGLPPLAASVCASRAPPRP
;
A
#
# COMPACT_ATOMS: atom_id res chain seq x y z
N MET A 1 42.44 -80.42 32.94
CA MET A 1 41.70 -81.48 32.23
C MET A 1 41.53 -81.02 30.78
N THR A 2 42.54 -81.23 29.94
CA THR A 2 42.65 -82.27 28.89
C THR A 2 41.92 -81.95 27.58
N ARG A 3 42.73 -81.87 26.50
CA ARG A 3 42.45 -82.25 25.09
C ARG A 3 41.55 -81.29 24.29
N ALA A 4 41.63 -81.17 22.97
CA ALA A 4 42.56 -81.55 21.92
C ALA A 4 41.87 -81.15 20.59
N VAL A 5 42.68 -80.77 19.58
CA VAL A 5 42.56 -81.22 18.18
C VAL A 5 41.35 -80.77 17.32
N ARG A 6 41.73 -80.04 16.25
CA ARG A 6 41.34 -80.13 14.81
C ARG A 6 40.06 -80.90 14.44
N LEU A 7 39.29 -80.34 13.49
CA LEU A 7 39.03 -80.90 12.14
C LEU A 7 38.22 -79.89 11.30
N LEU A 8 38.59 -79.62 10.04
CA LEU A 8 37.88 -80.01 8.78
C LEU A 8 36.35 -79.81 8.79
N ALA A 9 35.64 -79.50 7.71
CA ALA A 9 35.88 -79.03 6.36
C ALA A 9 34.47 -78.90 5.73
N ARG A 10 34.36 -78.01 4.74
CA ARG A 10 33.57 -78.17 3.50
C ARG A 10 32.07 -78.55 3.54
N LEU A 11 31.32 -77.68 2.87
CA LEU A 11 30.38 -77.95 1.75
C LEU A 11 28.90 -78.28 2.04
N LEU A 12 28.07 -77.58 1.24
CA LEU A 12 26.70 -77.85 0.75
C LEU A 12 25.59 -77.02 1.41
N PHE A 13 25.14 -75.95 0.75
CA PHE A 13 24.03 -75.91 -0.22
C PHE A 13 22.69 -76.32 0.39
N GLY A 14 21.84 -75.32 0.65
CA GLY A 14 20.49 -75.49 1.15
C GLY A 14 19.75 -74.17 1.11
N VAL A 15 19.38 -73.74 -0.10
CA VAL A 15 18.40 -72.69 -0.36
C VAL A 15 17.09 -73.11 0.30
N VAL A 16 16.60 -72.35 1.27
CA VAL A 16 15.21 -72.45 1.74
C VAL A 16 14.60 -71.07 1.68
N LEU A 17 13.49 -71.02 0.94
CA LEU A 17 12.71 -69.87 0.53
C LEU A 17 12.20 -69.02 1.69
N LEU A 18 12.12 -67.72 1.39
CA LEU A 18 11.37 -66.69 2.09
C LEU A 18 9.90 -67.08 2.39
N LEU A 19 9.46 -66.79 3.60
CA LEU A 19 8.13 -66.23 3.86
C LEU A 19 8.27 -65.12 4.90
N GLY A 20 8.46 -63.89 4.40
CA GLY A 20 8.43 -62.68 5.21
C GLY A 20 7.00 -62.32 5.58
N ALA A 21 6.67 -62.41 6.87
CA ALA A 21 5.48 -61.78 7.43
C ALA A 21 5.70 -60.27 7.46
N ARG A 22 4.92 -59.51 6.68
CA ARG A 22 4.87 -58.04 6.75
C ARG A 22 4.07 -57.60 7.97
N PRO A 23 4.54 -56.63 8.77
CA PRO A 23 3.72 -56.07 9.84
C PRO A 23 2.63 -55.16 9.26
N ALA A 24 1.44 -55.24 9.85
CA ALA A 24 0.28 -54.43 9.52
C ALA A 24 0.57 -52.94 9.74
N SER A 25 0.37 -52.14 8.70
CA SER A 25 0.50 -50.68 8.77
C SER A 25 -0.71 -50.08 9.50
N ALA A 26 -0.48 -49.44 10.64
CA ALA A 26 -1.47 -48.64 11.34
C ALA A 26 -1.83 -47.41 10.49
N GLN A 27 -3.08 -47.31 10.03
CA GLN A 27 -3.60 -46.13 9.36
C GLN A 27 -3.90 -45.04 10.39
N ALA A 28 -3.09 -43.98 10.39
CA ALA A 28 -3.41 -42.76 11.12
C ALA A 28 -4.58 -42.05 10.45
N VAL A 29 -5.72 -41.95 11.14
CA VAL A 29 -6.88 -41.16 10.73
C VAL A 29 -6.48 -39.69 10.75
N ARG A 30 -6.32 -39.09 9.56
CA ARG A 30 -6.22 -37.63 9.43
C ARG A 30 -7.59 -37.05 9.74
N LYS A 31 -7.70 -36.29 10.83
CA LYS A 31 -8.86 -35.40 11.04
C LYS A 31 -8.82 -34.34 9.95
N ASP A 32 -9.75 -34.42 9.01
CA ASP A 32 -9.95 -33.39 8.01
C ASP A 32 -10.25 -32.06 8.70
N ALA A 33 -9.39 -31.06 8.45
CA ALA A 33 -9.67 -29.69 8.85
C ALA A 33 -10.95 -29.23 8.13
N PRO A 34 -11.85 -28.48 8.79
CA PRO A 34 -13.09 -28.06 8.16
C PRO A 34 -12.79 -27.26 6.89
N ALA A 35 -13.46 -27.65 5.80
CA ALA A 35 -13.35 -27.00 4.50
C ALA A 35 -13.57 -25.48 4.66
N ARG A 36 -12.56 -24.70 4.28
CA ARG A 36 -12.61 -23.25 4.28
C ARG A 36 -13.78 -22.83 3.40
N ALA A 37 -14.79 -22.17 3.99
CA ALA A 37 -15.96 -21.71 3.27
C ALA A 37 -15.55 -20.94 1.99
N PRO A 38 -16.25 -21.13 0.86
CA PRO A 38 -15.91 -20.47 -0.39
C PRO A 38 -15.92 -18.95 -0.17
N ARG A 39 -14.76 -18.32 -0.36
CA ARG A 39 -14.62 -16.85 -0.34
C ARG A 39 -15.43 -16.32 -1.51
N THR A 40 -16.69 -15.96 -1.28
CA THR A 40 -17.44 -15.13 -2.21
C THR A 40 -16.69 -13.82 -2.31
N THR A 41 -15.94 -13.64 -3.39
CA THR A 41 -15.21 -12.40 -3.67
C THR A 41 -16.26 -11.36 -4.00
N ARG A 42 -16.79 -10.68 -2.98
CA ARG A 42 -17.64 -9.51 -3.17
C ARG A 42 -16.78 -8.48 -3.88
N ARG A 43 -16.90 -8.40 -5.20
CA ARG A 43 -16.14 -7.44 -6.00
C ARG A 43 -16.60 -6.06 -5.58
N CYS A 44 -15.68 -5.28 -5.04
CA CYS A 44 -15.91 -3.87 -4.75
C CYS A 44 -15.99 -3.15 -6.09
N ARG A 45 -17.22 -2.90 -6.57
CA ARG A 45 -17.44 -2.15 -7.80
C ARG A 45 -17.31 -0.67 -7.48
N VAL A 46 -16.37 0.00 -8.13
CA VAL A 46 -16.32 1.46 -8.14
C VAL A 46 -17.37 1.94 -9.14
N ASP A 47 -18.27 2.80 -8.69
CA ASP A 47 -19.18 3.51 -9.59
C ASP A 47 -18.43 4.63 -10.29
N SER A 48 -18.04 4.41 -11.54
CA SER A 48 -17.36 5.41 -12.36
C SER A 48 -18.28 6.58 -12.76
N ALA A 49 -19.60 6.43 -12.61
CA ALA A 49 -20.57 7.50 -12.79
C ALA A 49 -20.81 8.30 -11.49
N ALA A 50 -20.11 8.00 -10.39
CA ALA A 50 -20.20 8.81 -9.19
C ALA A 50 -19.51 10.18 -9.39
N GLN A 51 -20.06 11.23 -8.78
CA GLN A 51 -19.54 12.60 -8.93
C GLN A 51 -18.10 12.72 -8.42
N TRP A 52 -17.77 12.12 -7.27
CA TRP A 52 -16.42 12.11 -6.73
C TRP A 52 -15.41 11.49 -7.71
N PHE A 53 -15.79 10.41 -8.41
CA PHE A 53 -14.92 9.72 -9.37
C PHE A 53 -14.64 10.61 -10.58
N ARG A 54 -15.68 11.23 -11.14
CA ARG A 54 -15.51 12.21 -12.23
C ARG A 54 -14.63 13.38 -11.83
N ARG A 55 -14.80 13.93 -10.62
CA ARG A 55 -13.95 15.02 -10.10
C ARG A 55 -12.48 14.60 -10.02
N GLN A 56 -12.19 13.43 -9.46
CA GLN A 56 -10.80 12.93 -9.41
C GLN A 56 -10.21 12.72 -10.80
N ARG A 57 -10.98 12.14 -11.74
CA ARG A 57 -10.52 11.92 -13.11
C ARG A 57 -10.26 13.22 -13.86
N ALA A 58 -11.12 14.22 -13.70
CA ALA A 58 -10.93 15.54 -14.30
C ALA A 58 -9.75 16.31 -13.67
N TRP A 59 -9.51 16.11 -12.37
CA TRP A 59 -8.35 16.68 -11.70
C TRP A 59 -7.04 16.02 -12.17
N ALA A 60 -7.04 14.69 -12.30
CA ALA A 60 -5.90 13.90 -12.75
C ALA A 60 -5.71 13.86 -14.28
N ASP A 61 -6.40 14.72 -15.02
CA ASP A 61 -6.29 14.76 -16.48
C ASP A 61 -4.95 15.35 -16.92
N GLU A 62 -4.11 14.49 -17.50
CA GLU A 62 -2.78 14.81 -18.03
C GLU A 62 -2.80 15.40 -19.46
N SER A 63 -3.94 15.38 -20.15
CA SER A 63 -4.02 15.64 -21.60
C SER A 63 -3.63 17.05 -22.05
N ARG A 64 -3.56 18.02 -21.13
CA ARG A 64 -3.25 19.41 -21.46
C ARG A 64 -1.79 19.64 -21.83
N HIS A 65 -0.86 18.93 -21.18
CA HIS A 65 0.59 19.01 -21.42
C HIS A 65 1.17 20.44 -21.49
N ASP A 66 0.52 21.43 -20.85
CA ASP A 66 0.87 22.86 -20.89
C ASP A 66 1.52 23.36 -19.58
N TRP A 67 2.10 22.44 -18.81
CA TRP A 67 2.73 22.71 -17.52
C TRP A 67 3.98 23.58 -17.68
N SER A 68 4.20 24.53 -16.76
CA SER A 68 5.26 25.53 -16.92
C SER A 68 6.68 25.01 -16.66
N ASP A 69 6.86 23.86 -16.01
CA ASP A 69 8.17 23.30 -15.66
C ASP A 69 8.23 21.77 -15.85
N GLU A 70 8.37 21.35 -17.12
CA GLU A 70 8.52 19.93 -17.48
C GLU A 70 9.82 19.28 -16.93
N PRO A 71 10.98 19.95 -16.92
CA PRO A 71 12.18 19.38 -16.30
C PRO A 71 12.00 19.04 -14.81
N LEU A 72 11.37 19.93 -14.04
CA LEU A 72 11.03 19.68 -12.64
C LEU A 72 10.04 18.53 -12.51
N ARG A 73 8.98 18.51 -13.33
CA ARG A 73 8.01 17.41 -13.37
C ARG A 73 8.71 16.06 -13.60
N ALA A 74 9.59 15.97 -14.59
CA ALA A 74 10.31 14.74 -14.90
C ALA A 74 11.22 14.30 -13.74
N ALA A 75 11.89 15.24 -13.07
CA ALA A 75 12.70 14.95 -11.89
C ALA A 75 11.86 14.44 -10.71
N LEU A 76 10.69 15.04 -10.47
CA LEU A 76 9.75 14.61 -9.44
C LEU A 76 9.27 13.17 -9.68
N LEU A 77 8.87 12.84 -10.91
CA LEU A 77 8.41 11.50 -11.27
C LEU A 77 9.51 10.43 -11.05
N ARG A 78 10.75 10.71 -11.46
CA ARG A 78 11.90 9.81 -11.21
C ARG A 78 12.22 9.66 -9.73
N ALA A 79 12.18 10.76 -8.98
CA ALA A 79 12.40 10.76 -7.53
C ALA A 79 11.33 9.95 -6.77
N ALA A 80 10.08 10.02 -7.22
CA ALA A 80 8.97 9.26 -6.66
C ALA A 80 8.90 7.82 -7.19
N GLY A 81 9.58 7.52 -8.30
CA GLY A 81 9.56 6.21 -8.95
C GLY A 81 8.19 5.84 -9.50
N ILE A 82 7.51 6.80 -10.13
CA ILE A 82 6.22 6.61 -10.77
C ILE A 82 6.25 7.09 -12.21
N ASP A 83 5.47 6.45 -13.07
CA ASP A 83 5.13 6.99 -14.38
C ASP A 83 3.88 7.88 -14.26
N ALA A 84 3.76 8.86 -15.16
CA ALA A 84 2.60 9.76 -15.17
C ALA A 84 1.27 9.01 -15.36
N ALA A 85 1.28 7.91 -16.11
CA ALA A 85 0.11 7.06 -16.33
C ALA A 85 -0.36 6.31 -15.07
N ASP A 86 0.54 6.10 -14.11
CA ASP A 86 0.27 5.40 -12.84
C ASP A 86 -0.13 6.35 -11.71
N ALA A 87 -0.06 7.67 -11.95
CA ALA A 87 -0.42 8.66 -10.95
C ALA A 87 -1.90 8.55 -10.59
N ALA A 88 -2.17 8.19 -9.34
CA ALA A 88 -3.52 8.01 -8.83
C ALA A 88 -3.71 8.76 -7.52
N LEU A 89 -4.81 9.50 -7.40
CA LEU A 89 -5.12 10.17 -6.15
C LEU A 89 -5.47 9.14 -5.06
N PRO A 90 -4.96 9.29 -3.84
CA PRO A 90 -5.20 8.34 -2.77
C PRO A 90 -6.69 8.34 -2.37
N GLY A 91 -7.30 7.15 -2.30
CA GLY A 91 -8.64 6.95 -1.74
C GLY A 91 -8.64 6.41 -0.30
N PHE A 92 -7.51 5.81 0.10
CA PHE A 92 -7.15 5.39 1.46
C PHE A 92 -5.67 4.96 1.50
N GLU A 93 -5.08 4.96 2.68
CA GLU A 93 -3.77 4.39 3.00
C GLU A 93 -3.91 3.36 4.10
N ILE A 94 -3.09 2.30 4.06
CA ILE A 94 -2.94 1.38 5.20
C ILE A 94 -1.66 1.76 5.93
N VAL A 95 -1.81 2.19 7.18
CA VAL A 95 -0.73 2.63 8.06
C VAL A 95 0.30 1.50 8.20
N GLY A 96 1.59 1.86 8.14
CA GLY A 96 2.71 0.92 8.15
C GLY A 96 3.02 0.33 6.77
N ARG A 97 2.02 -0.03 5.96
CA ARG A 97 2.25 -0.71 4.67
C ARG A 97 3.08 0.12 3.68
N ALA A 98 2.87 1.44 3.64
CA ALA A 98 3.66 2.32 2.78
C ALA A 98 5.10 2.51 3.29
N ALA A 99 5.33 2.40 4.61
CA ALA A 99 6.67 2.50 5.21
C ALA A 99 7.49 1.22 5.00
N ASP A 100 6.82 0.08 4.91
CA ASP A 100 7.45 -1.24 4.68
C ASP A 100 7.74 -1.50 3.18
N ALA A 101 7.15 -0.71 2.28
CA ALA A 101 7.42 -0.82 0.86
C ALA A 101 8.82 -0.26 0.54
N PRO A 102 9.64 -0.95 -0.28
CA PRO A 102 10.90 -0.39 -0.71
C PRO A 102 10.66 0.95 -1.41
N ALA A 103 11.49 1.94 -1.06
CA ALA A 103 11.46 3.24 -1.71
C ALA A 103 11.60 3.03 -3.23
N ARG A 104 10.61 3.52 -3.99
CA ARG A 104 10.64 3.48 -5.45
C ARG A 104 11.47 4.65 -5.96
N GLY A 105 12.05 4.49 -7.15
CA GLY A 105 12.79 5.55 -7.84
C GLY A 105 14.28 5.62 -7.53
N ASP A 106 14.95 6.61 -8.10
CA ASP A 106 16.39 6.83 -7.92
C ASP A 106 16.67 7.45 -6.54
N ALA A 107 17.45 6.76 -5.70
CA ALA A 107 17.68 7.20 -4.33
C ALA A 107 18.41 8.54 -4.21
N ALA A 108 19.33 8.83 -5.14
CA ALA A 108 20.09 10.07 -5.13
C ALA A 108 19.21 11.25 -5.59
N GLU A 109 18.42 11.06 -6.64
CA GLU A 109 17.42 12.01 -7.12
C GLU A 109 16.35 12.27 -6.06
N ARG A 110 15.85 11.22 -5.39
CA ARG A 110 14.91 11.34 -4.27
C ARG A 110 15.46 12.21 -3.16
N THR A 111 16.72 12.01 -2.79
CA THR A 111 17.40 12.80 -1.75
C THR A 111 17.49 14.28 -2.17
N ARG A 112 17.98 14.55 -3.39
CA ARG A 112 18.04 15.92 -3.95
C ARG A 112 16.68 16.60 -4.01
N MET A 113 15.65 15.85 -4.40
CA MET A 113 14.30 16.39 -4.53
C MET A 113 13.68 16.70 -3.16
N LEU A 114 13.87 15.83 -2.16
CA LEU A 114 13.44 16.13 -0.79
C LEU A 114 14.13 17.37 -0.23
N ASP A 115 15.44 17.54 -0.46
CA ASP A 115 16.15 18.76 -0.04
C ASP A 115 15.62 20.01 -0.73
N SER A 116 15.34 19.92 -2.03
CA SER A 116 14.73 21.00 -2.81
C SER A 116 13.34 21.36 -2.28
N LEU A 117 12.47 20.36 -2.06
CA LEU A 117 11.13 20.58 -1.50
C LEU A 117 11.18 21.16 -0.08
N ARG A 118 12.14 20.75 0.76
CA ARG A 118 12.34 21.36 2.09
C ARG A 118 12.75 22.84 1.99
N ALA A 119 13.59 23.19 1.03
CA ALA A 119 13.97 24.58 0.79
C ALA A 119 12.75 25.42 0.33
N LEU A 120 12.00 24.92 -0.65
CA LEU A 120 10.77 25.56 -1.15
C LEU A 120 9.70 25.69 -0.05
N ALA A 121 9.56 24.68 0.82
CA ALA A 121 8.58 24.70 1.90
C ALA A 121 8.86 25.80 2.93
N LYS A 122 10.13 26.13 3.17
CA LYS A 122 10.56 27.16 4.13
C LYS A 122 10.37 28.58 3.60
N ASP A 123 10.51 28.81 2.30
CA ASP A 123 10.30 30.12 1.69
C ASP A 123 8.89 30.24 1.11
N ARG A 124 8.00 30.97 1.80
CA ARG A 124 6.62 31.23 1.36
C ARG A 124 6.53 31.97 0.02
N ARG A 125 7.59 32.67 -0.39
CA ARG A 125 7.65 33.36 -1.69
C ARG A 125 8.09 32.45 -2.83
N ALA A 126 8.75 31.34 -2.51
CA ALA A 126 9.14 30.36 -3.52
C ALA A 126 7.90 29.67 -4.08
N GLN A 127 7.90 29.43 -5.40
CA GLN A 127 6.81 28.75 -6.07
C GLN A 127 6.78 27.27 -5.61
N TRP A 128 5.67 26.86 -5.01
CA TRP A 128 5.46 25.45 -4.66
C TRP A 128 5.07 24.66 -5.92
N PRO A 129 5.59 23.44 -6.12
CA PRO A 129 5.23 22.64 -7.30
C PRO A 129 3.75 22.23 -7.22
N THR A 130 2.94 22.91 -8.03
CA THR A 130 1.48 22.83 -8.08
C THR A 130 1.03 22.36 -9.46
N ARG A 131 -0.28 22.14 -9.65
CA ARG A 131 -0.82 21.55 -10.88
C ARG A 131 -0.42 22.32 -12.13
N SER A 132 -0.50 23.64 -12.10
CA SER A 132 -0.10 24.51 -13.23
C SER A 132 1.41 24.44 -13.54
N VAL A 133 2.24 24.10 -12.56
CA VAL A 133 3.71 24.04 -12.71
C VAL A 133 4.16 22.68 -13.22
N VAL A 134 3.71 21.60 -12.57
CA VAL A 134 4.23 20.24 -12.78
C VAL A 134 3.16 19.22 -13.21
N GLY A 135 1.95 19.67 -13.50
CA GLY A 135 0.83 18.81 -13.86
C GLY A 135 0.33 17.92 -12.70
N PRO A 136 -0.80 17.22 -12.91
CA PRO A 136 -1.38 16.34 -11.90
C PRO A 136 -0.42 15.24 -11.40
N ALA A 137 0.33 14.61 -12.29
CA ALA A 137 1.28 13.55 -11.96
C ALA A 137 2.48 14.08 -11.19
N GLY A 138 2.99 15.27 -11.53
CA GLY A 138 4.04 15.93 -10.77
C GLY A 138 3.58 16.28 -9.35
N VAL A 139 2.35 16.78 -9.19
CA VAL A 139 1.78 17.04 -7.86
C VAL A 139 1.60 15.75 -7.06
N HIS A 140 1.21 14.64 -7.71
CA HIS A 140 1.15 13.34 -7.05
C HIS A 140 2.54 12.86 -6.61
N ALA A 141 3.57 13.05 -7.43
CA ALA A 141 4.95 12.75 -7.08
C ALA A 141 5.44 13.59 -5.88
N VAL A 142 5.15 14.89 -5.86
CA VAL A 142 5.41 15.76 -4.69
C VAL A 142 4.75 15.16 -3.46
N TRP A 143 3.47 14.80 -3.55
CA TRP A 143 2.73 14.24 -2.43
C TRP A 143 3.37 12.96 -1.88
N LEU A 144 3.79 12.03 -2.75
CA LEU A 144 4.47 10.79 -2.34
C LEU A 144 5.78 11.07 -1.61
N LEU A 145 6.57 12.02 -2.12
CA LEU A 145 7.84 12.42 -1.50
C LEU A 145 7.62 13.04 -0.13
N VAL A 146 6.70 14.01 -0.01
CA VAL A 146 6.47 14.70 1.27
C VAL A 146 5.83 13.78 2.31
N ALA A 147 4.93 12.86 1.92
CA ALA A 147 4.27 11.93 2.85
C ALA A 147 5.24 10.91 3.47
N ALA A 148 6.38 10.66 2.83
CA ALA A 148 7.46 9.82 3.35
C ALA A 148 8.43 10.58 4.28
N ASP A 149 8.32 11.90 4.39
CA ASP A 149 9.14 12.76 5.24
C ASP A 149 8.26 13.46 6.29
N SER A 150 8.30 12.97 7.53
CA SER A 150 7.49 13.50 8.63
C SER A 150 7.83 14.95 8.99
N ALA A 151 9.07 15.39 8.80
CA ALA A 151 9.49 16.76 9.08
C ALA A 151 8.96 17.73 8.00
N LEU A 152 8.87 17.28 6.76
CA LEU A 152 8.36 18.06 5.63
C LEU A 152 6.83 18.05 5.54
N SER A 153 6.19 16.92 5.86
CA SER A 153 4.75 16.68 5.69
C SER A 153 3.87 17.82 6.21
N ARG A 154 4.14 18.34 7.42
CA ARG A 154 3.32 19.42 8.02
C ARG A 154 3.40 20.72 7.24
N THR A 155 4.61 21.13 6.86
CA THR A 155 4.81 22.37 6.12
C THR A 155 4.27 22.24 4.69
N ALA A 156 4.48 21.08 4.05
CA ALA A 156 3.94 20.77 2.74
C ALA A 156 2.40 20.82 2.74
N LEU A 157 1.74 20.28 3.78
CA LEU A 157 0.28 20.35 3.91
C LEU A 157 -0.22 21.81 3.89
N HIS A 158 0.43 22.71 4.64
CA HIS A 158 0.06 24.12 4.61
C HIS A 158 0.25 24.74 3.21
N ARG A 159 1.36 24.43 2.52
CA ARG A 159 1.58 24.91 1.14
C ARG A 159 0.51 24.41 0.17
N MET A 160 0.08 23.15 0.30
CA MET A 160 -1.00 22.58 -0.51
C MET A 160 -2.35 23.24 -0.22
N MET A 161 -2.65 23.55 1.06
CA MET A 161 -3.87 24.26 1.43
C MET A 161 -3.88 25.69 0.89
N GLU A 162 -2.73 26.38 0.93
CA GLU A 162 -2.56 27.74 0.40
C GLU A 162 -2.69 27.80 -1.13
N ALA A 163 -2.23 26.76 -1.84
CA ALA A 163 -2.37 26.66 -3.29
C ALA A 163 -3.85 26.54 -3.73
N GLY A 164 -4.72 25.98 -2.88
CA GLY A 164 -6.13 25.80 -3.17
C GLY A 164 -6.46 24.57 -4.03
N PRO A 165 -7.76 24.27 -4.20
CA PRO A 165 -8.24 22.99 -4.76
C PRO A 165 -7.91 22.76 -6.24
N ASP A 166 -7.70 23.84 -7.00
CA ASP A 166 -7.36 23.75 -8.42
C ASP A 166 -5.89 23.38 -8.64
N GLU A 167 -5.02 23.82 -7.73
CA GLU A 167 -3.57 23.65 -7.79
C GLU A 167 -3.05 22.49 -6.94
N SER A 168 -3.81 22.08 -5.92
CA SER A 168 -3.51 20.95 -5.04
C SER A 168 -4.77 20.11 -4.82
N PRO A 169 -4.72 18.78 -5.02
CA PRO A 169 -5.93 17.97 -5.04
C PRO A 169 -6.49 17.84 -3.61
N PRO A 170 -7.77 18.19 -3.38
CA PRO A 170 -8.38 18.11 -2.06
C PRO A 170 -8.29 16.72 -1.41
N ALA A 171 -8.37 15.66 -2.21
CA ALA A 171 -8.21 14.28 -1.74
C ALA A 171 -6.82 14.00 -1.15
N ALA A 172 -5.77 14.59 -1.71
CA ALA A 172 -4.40 14.42 -1.22
C ALA A 172 -4.14 15.27 0.04
N VAL A 173 -4.71 16.48 0.09
CA VAL A 173 -4.72 17.32 1.30
C VAL A 173 -5.41 16.59 2.46
N ALA A 174 -6.62 16.07 2.22
CA ALA A 174 -7.38 15.28 3.19
C ALA A 174 -6.61 14.06 3.68
N THR A 175 -5.94 13.34 2.76
CA THR A 175 -5.15 12.15 3.11
C THR A 175 -3.94 12.49 3.97
N LEU A 176 -3.21 13.57 3.64
CA LEU A 176 -2.03 14.00 4.38
C LEU A 176 -2.38 14.57 5.77
N GLU A 177 -3.49 15.30 5.89
CA GLU A 177 -4.03 15.75 7.19
C GLU A 177 -4.35 14.55 8.08
N ASP A 178 -5.14 13.59 7.59
CA ASP A 178 -5.48 12.39 8.36
C ASP A 178 -4.24 11.57 8.75
N ARG A 179 -3.24 11.48 7.85
CA ARG A 179 -1.94 10.83 8.12
C ARG A 179 -1.23 11.48 9.30
N LEU A 180 -1.10 12.81 9.28
CA LEU A 180 -0.46 13.58 10.36
C LEU A 180 -1.22 13.47 11.68
N ARG A 181 -2.55 13.46 11.64
CA ARG A 181 -3.40 13.29 12.82
C ARG A 181 -3.23 11.92 13.45
N VAL A 182 -3.31 10.85 12.66
CA VAL A 182 -3.13 9.48 13.15
C VAL A 182 -1.72 9.27 13.70
N ALA A 183 -0.68 9.79 13.04
CA ALA A 183 0.69 9.76 13.55
C ALA A 183 0.84 10.49 14.90
N ALA A 184 0.03 11.53 15.16
CA ALA A 184 -0.02 12.24 16.43
C ALA A 184 -1.00 11.63 17.46
N GLY A 185 -1.54 10.42 17.21
CA GLY A 185 -2.50 9.77 18.11
C GLY A 185 -3.89 10.43 18.14
N ARG A 186 -4.20 11.30 17.17
CA ARG A 186 -5.48 12.02 17.07
C ARG A 186 -6.45 11.26 16.16
N LYS A 187 -7.75 11.39 16.46
CA LYS A 187 -8.83 10.93 15.58
C LYS A 187 -8.75 11.63 14.24
N GLN A 188 -8.99 10.92 13.14
CA GLN A 188 -8.92 11.47 11.78
C GLN A 188 -10.26 12.10 11.34
N ILE A 189 -10.23 12.97 10.34
CA ILE A 189 -11.36 13.79 9.90
C ILE A 189 -12.09 13.13 8.71
N TYR A 190 -11.32 12.60 7.75
CA TYR A 190 -11.82 12.11 6.46
C TYR A 190 -11.89 10.59 6.38
N GLY A 191 -11.19 9.85 7.25
CA GLY A 191 -11.19 8.39 7.22
C GLY A 191 -10.30 7.81 6.15
N THR A 192 -9.18 8.45 5.80
CA THR A 192 -8.27 7.94 4.77
C THR A 192 -7.24 6.94 5.32
N GLN A 193 -6.96 6.95 6.62
CA GLN A 193 -5.96 6.08 7.24
C GLN A 193 -6.59 4.82 7.83
N PHE A 194 -6.08 3.67 7.43
CA PHE A 194 -6.54 2.35 7.85
C PHE A 194 -5.46 1.65 8.66
N VAL A 195 -5.85 1.04 9.77
CA VAL A 195 -5.01 0.18 10.59
C VAL A 195 -5.40 -1.28 10.39
N LEU A 196 -4.48 -2.20 10.65
CA LEU A 196 -4.78 -3.63 10.65
C LEU A 196 -5.34 -4.02 12.02
N ALA A 197 -6.51 -4.66 12.02
CA ALA A 197 -7.04 -5.33 13.20
C ALA A 197 -6.19 -6.58 13.54
N PRO A 198 -6.35 -7.19 14.74
CA PRO A 198 -5.56 -8.36 15.14
C PRO A 198 -5.66 -9.56 14.18
N ASP A 199 -6.77 -9.68 13.45
CA ASP A 199 -7.00 -10.71 12.43
C ASP A 199 -6.40 -10.35 11.05
N GLY A 200 -5.70 -9.21 10.95
CA GLY A 200 -5.13 -8.67 9.71
C GLY A 200 -6.12 -7.91 8.84
N THR A 201 -7.38 -7.75 9.26
CA THR A 201 -8.40 -7.03 8.48
C THR A 201 -8.15 -5.51 8.53
N PRO A 202 -8.04 -4.81 7.40
CA PRO A 202 -7.96 -3.35 7.40
C PRO A 202 -9.27 -2.71 7.86
N GLN A 203 -9.16 -1.76 8.79
CA GLN A 203 -10.25 -0.95 9.29
C GLN A 203 -9.83 0.53 9.41
N PRO A 204 -10.74 1.50 9.21
CA PRO A 204 -10.41 2.90 9.42
C PRO A 204 -9.91 3.13 10.86
N ALA A 205 -8.86 3.93 11.03
CA ALA A 205 -8.49 4.44 12.34
C ALA A 205 -9.63 5.32 12.92
N PRO A 206 -9.67 5.56 14.25
CA PRO A 206 -10.76 6.30 14.89
C PRO A 206 -11.09 7.64 14.23
N LEU A 207 -12.38 7.89 14.00
CA LEU A 207 -12.92 9.10 13.37
C LEU A 207 -13.37 10.13 14.41
N GLU A 208 -13.23 11.41 14.08
CA GLU A 208 -13.71 12.51 14.93
C GLU A 208 -15.25 12.59 14.95
N ASP A 209 -15.88 12.59 13.76
CA ASP A 209 -17.34 12.60 13.58
C ASP A 209 -17.71 11.55 12.51
N PRO A 210 -17.90 10.27 12.89
CA PRO A 210 -18.25 9.21 11.95
C PRO A 210 -19.54 9.46 11.17
N PRO A 211 -20.67 9.90 11.77
CA PRO A 211 -21.92 10.14 11.03
C PRO A 211 -21.80 11.14 9.88
N ARG A 212 -20.90 12.13 9.98
CA ARG A 212 -20.71 13.16 8.94
C ARG A 212 -19.48 12.96 8.06
N VAL A 213 -18.79 11.82 8.16
CA VAL A 213 -17.53 11.61 7.43
C VAL A 213 -17.72 11.72 5.91
N ASP A 214 -18.80 11.16 5.37
CA ASP A 214 -19.03 11.15 3.92
C ASP A 214 -19.35 12.53 3.34
N LEU A 215 -19.86 13.48 4.14
CA LEU A 215 -20.03 14.88 3.70
C LEU A 215 -18.67 15.53 3.41
N ARG A 216 -17.70 15.29 4.30
CA ARG A 216 -16.33 15.81 4.13
C ARG A 216 -15.60 15.09 3.00
N ARG A 217 -15.82 13.79 2.86
CA ARG A 217 -15.24 12.98 1.77
C ARG A 217 -15.77 13.43 0.42
N ASP A 218 -17.07 13.67 0.28
CA ASP A 218 -17.63 14.17 -0.98
C ASP A 218 -17.04 15.54 -1.35
N ALA A 219 -16.97 16.48 -0.40
CA ALA A 219 -16.36 17.79 -0.62
C ALA A 219 -14.88 17.71 -1.03
N ALA A 220 -14.12 16.75 -0.49
CA ALA A 220 -12.72 16.49 -0.86
C ALA A 220 -12.58 15.65 -2.14
N GLY A 221 -13.68 15.23 -2.77
CA GLY A 221 -13.66 14.35 -3.94
C GLY A 221 -13.21 12.91 -3.63
N LEU A 222 -13.29 12.47 -2.38
CA LEU A 222 -13.01 11.10 -1.95
C LEU A 222 -14.23 10.19 -2.17
N PRO A 223 -14.03 8.87 -2.40
CA PRO A 223 -15.14 7.92 -2.43
C PRO A 223 -15.83 7.84 -1.06
N PRO A 224 -17.10 7.41 -0.95
CA PRO A 224 -17.70 7.10 0.34
C PRO A 224 -16.83 6.13 1.16
N LEU A 225 -16.81 6.29 2.49
CA LEU A 225 -15.92 5.51 3.36
C LEU A 225 -16.14 4.00 3.18
N ALA A 226 -17.41 3.57 3.01
CA ALA A 226 -17.75 2.18 2.77
C ALA A 226 -17.10 1.60 1.48
N ALA A 227 -16.90 2.42 0.45
CA ALA A 227 -16.22 2.01 -0.77
C ALA A 227 -14.71 1.80 -0.52
N SER A 228 -14.07 2.69 0.25
CA SER A 228 -12.67 2.50 0.68
C SER A 228 -12.51 1.26 1.57
N VAL A 229 -13.43 1.02 2.51
CA VAL A 229 -13.43 -0.19 3.36
C VAL A 229 -13.59 -1.46 2.53
N CYS A 230 -14.43 -1.44 1.51
CA CYS A 230 -14.55 -2.56 0.59
C CYS A 230 -13.21 -2.78 -0.13
N ALA A 231 -12.68 -1.72 -0.76
CA ALA A 231 -11.45 -1.80 -1.56
C ALA A 231 -10.23 -2.23 -0.72
N SER A 232 -10.13 -1.79 0.54
CA SER A 232 -9.02 -2.16 1.43
C SER A 232 -9.01 -3.65 1.80
N ARG A 233 -10.15 -4.33 1.69
CA ARG A 233 -10.32 -5.76 2.00
C ARG A 233 -10.26 -6.65 0.75
N ALA A 234 -10.20 -6.05 -0.43
CA ALA A 234 -10.05 -6.80 -1.67
C ALA A 234 -8.62 -7.37 -1.78
N PRO A 235 -8.44 -8.57 -2.36
CA PRO A 235 -7.11 -9.05 -2.69
C PRO A 235 -6.44 -8.08 -3.68
N PRO A 236 -5.10 -7.94 -3.66
CA PRO A 236 -4.39 -7.17 -4.66
C PRO A 236 -4.75 -7.66 -6.06
N ARG A 237 -4.84 -6.73 -7.03
CA ARG A 237 -5.05 -7.11 -8.43
C ARG A 237 -3.83 -7.94 -8.88
N PRO A 238 -4.05 -9.03 -9.64
CA PRO A 238 -2.96 -9.83 -10.19
C PRO A 238 -2.08 -9.02 -11.12
#